data_AF-W8VSH3-F1
#
_entry.id   AF-W8VSH3-F1
#
_cell.length_a   1.000
_cell.length_b   1.000
_cell.length_c   1.000
_cell.angle_alpha   90.00
_cell.angle_beta   90.00
_cell.angle_gamma   90.00
#
_symmetry.space_group_name_H-M   'P 1'
#
loop_
_entity.id
_entity.type
_entity.pdbx_description
1 polymer ?
#
loop_
_entity_poly.entity_id
_entity_poly.type
_entity_poly.pdbx_seq_one_letter_code
_entity_poly.pdbx_strand_id
1 'polypeptide(L)'
;MTRDEAQDSWEKIVDLGFSYYNKLNREQRVWFNVEPLTTDGLWDHYINYGADKNADTIEDLEYLNFSSVANQLRKFNKTYFPNGVPEGPDARQEEFDKFDEDQLEEDIEKMDDRFWKVSDDLENALVEHINNTGIGK
;
A
#
# COMPACT_ATOMS: atom_id res chain seq x y z
N MET A 1 10.65 -16.66 10.59
CA MET A 1 10.95 -16.59 9.15
C MET A 1 11.28 -15.15 8.83
N THR A 2 12.34 -14.90 8.06
CA THR A 2 12.64 -13.59 7.47
C THR A 2 11.87 -13.40 6.16
N ARG A 3 11.85 -12.18 5.60
CA ARG A 3 11.29 -11.95 4.25
C ARG A 3 11.98 -12.81 3.19
N ASP A 4 13.31 -12.86 3.21
CA ASP A 4 14.09 -13.66 2.26
C ASP A 4 13.73 -15.15 2.31
N GLU A 5 13.48 -15.69 3.51
CA GLU A 5 13.06 -17.08 3.68
C GLU A 5 11.64 -17.35 3.14
N ALA A 6 10.83 -16.30 2.96
CA ALA A 6 9.46 -16.37 2.49
C ALA A 6 9.31 -16.06 0.98
N GLN A 7 10.41 -15.78 0.27
CA GLN A 7 10.42 -15.29 -1.11
C GLN A 7 9.64 -16.18 -2.09
N ASP A 8 9.80 -17.50 -2.04
CA ASP A 8 9.08 -18.44 -2.91
C ASP A 8 7.55 -18.38 -2.71
N SER A 9 7.10 -18.07 -1.50
CA SER A 9 5.69 -17.92 -1.16
C SER A 9 5.18 -16.54 -1.59
N TRP A 10 6.02 -15.51 -1.44
CA TRP A 10 5.75 -14.18 -1.93
C TRP A 10 5.48 -14.17 -3.44
N GLU A 11 6.38 -14.77 -4.24
CA GLU A 11 6.23 -14.83 -5.70
C GLU A 11 4.90 -15.46 -6.14
N LYS A 12 4.46 -16.53 -5.45
CA LYS A 12 3.16 -17.17 -5.71
C LYS A 12 1.98 -16.25 -5.38
N ILE A 13 2.08 -15.49 -4.29
CA ILE A 13 1.06 -14.52 -3.88
C ILE A 13 1.01 -13.36 -4.89
N VAL A 14 2.17 -12.89 -5.36
CA VAL A 14 2.29 -11.85 -6.39
C VAL A 14 1.63 -12.32 -7.69
N ASP A 15 1.98 -13.50 -8.19
CA ASP A 15 1.40 -14.09 -9.39
C ASP A 15 -0.13 -14.22 -9.29
N LEU A 16 -0.61 -14.68 -8.13
CA LEU A 16 -2.04 -14.81 -7.86
C LEU A 16 -2.73 -13.44 -7.76
N GLY A 17 -2.10 -12.46 -7.10
CA GLY A 17 -2.65 -11.12 -6.90
C GLY A 17 -2.79 -10.34 -8.19
N PHE A 18 -1.79 -10.41 -9.07
CA PHE A 18 -1.87 -9.79 -10.40
C PHE A 18 -2.86 -10.48 -11.32
N SER A 19 -2.96 -11.81 -11.27
CA SER A 19 -3.83 -12.56 -12.19
C SER A 19 -5.29 -12.63 -11.72
N TYR A 20 -5.50 -12.79 -10.41
CA TYR A 20 -6.79 -13.09 -9.78
C TYR A 20 -6.87 -12.54 -8.36
N TYR A 21 -6.73 -11.23 -8.21
CA TYR A 21 -6.77 -10.53 -6.91
C TYR A 21 -7.88 -11.01 -5.96
N ASN A 22 -9.09 -11.22 -6.49
CA ASN A 22 -10.25 -11.67 -5.72
C ASN A 22 -10.16 -13.12 -5.17
N LYS A 23 -9.13 -13.87 -5.56
CA LYS A 23 -8.82 -15.21 -5.02
C LYS A 23 -7.84 -15.17 -3.86
N LEU A 24 -7.22 -14.02 -3.57
CA LEU A 24 -6.43 -13.85 -2.37
C LEU A 24 -7.35 -13.98 -1.15
N ASN A 25 -6.97 -14.81 -0.19
CA ASN A 25 -7.57 -14.72 1.14
C ASN A 25 -7.06 -13.45 1.85
N ARG A 26 -7.66 -13.10 2.98
CA ARG A 26 -7.29 -11.88 3.71
C ARG A 26 -5.81 -11.84 4.08
N GLU A 27 -5.24 -12.94 4.58
CA GLU A 27 -3.84 -12.96 5.02
C GLU A 27 -2.87 -12.72 3.86
N GLN A 28 -3.14 -13.31 2.69
CA GLN A 28 -2.39 -13.08 1.46
C GLN A 28 -2.60 -11.67 0.91
N ARG A 29 -3.83 -11.14 0.98
CA ARG A 29 -4.15 -9.77 0.56
C ARG A 29 -3.40 -8.73 1.37
N VAL A 30 -3.34 -8.90 2.69
CA VAL A 30 -2.55 -8.05 3.59
C VAL A 30 -1.10 -8.02 3.13
N TRP A 31 -0.50 -9.18 2.87
CA TRP A 31 0.88 -9.23 2.41
C TRP A 31 1.04 -8.54 1.04
N PHE A 32 0.20 -8.90 0.07
CA PHE A 32 0.22 -8.33 -1.27
C PHE A 32 0.10 -6.80 -1.31
N ASN A 33 -0.80 -6.24 -0.50
CA ASN A 33 -1.07 -4.80 -0.49
C ASN A 33 -0.06 -3.99 0.34
N VAL A 34 0.50 -4.57 1.42
CA VAL A 34 1.31 -3.82 2.40
C VAL A 34 2.81 -3.91 2.11
N GLU A 35 3.31 -5.03 1.58
CA GLU A 35 4.73 -5.18 1.27
C GLU A 35 5.26 -4.05 0.38
N PRO A 36 4.61 -3.71 -0.75
CA PRO A 36 5.08 -2.63 -1.62
C PRO A 36 5.21 -1.27 -0.92
N LEU A 37 4.35 -0.99 0.08
CA LEU A 37 4.44 0.27 0.82
C LEU A 37 5.76 0.36 1.59
N THR A 38 6.18 -0.75 2.21
CA THR A 38 7.40 -0.81 3.00
C THR A 38 8.68 -0.83 2.17
N THR A 39 8.59 -1.21 0.88
CA THR A 39 9.73 -1.23 -0.04
C THR A 39 9.85 0.06 -0.85
N ASP A 40 8.73 0.58 -1.33
CA ASP A 40 8.70 1.63 -2.36
C ASP A 40 8.08 2.95 -1.87
N GLY A 41 7.31 2.91 -0.77
CA GLY A 41 6.71 4.10 -0.14
C GLY A 41 5.24 4.35 -0.54
N LEU A 42 4.65 5.42 0.03
CA LEU A 42 3.24 5.74 -0.23
C LEU A 42 3.04 6.48 -1.54
N TRP A 43 4.03 7.26 -2.00
CA TRP A 43 3.92 7.90 -3.31
C TRP A 43 3.92 6.87 -4.44
N ASP A 44 4.82 5.88 -4.40
CA ASP A 44 4.91 4.81 -5.40
C ASP A 44 3.56 4.08 -5.55
N HIS A 45 2.89 3.81 -4.43
CA HIS A 45 1.54 3.26 -4.40
C HIS A 45 0.54 4.05 -5.27
N TYR A 46 0.62 5.38 -5.28
CA TYR A 46 -0.29 6.23 -6.08
C TYR A 46 0.09 6.35 -7.55
N ILE A 47 1.38 6.41 -7.88
CA ILE A 47 1.81 6.56 -9.28
C ILE A 47 1.84 5.24 -10.05
N ASN A 48 1.79 4.10 -9.35
CA ASN A 48 1.72 2.77 -9.93
C ASN A 48 0.38 2.09 -9.65
N TYR A 49 0.26 0.78 -9.94
CA TYR A 49 -0.98 0.01 -9.82
C TYR A 49 -1.43 -0.28 -8.39
N GLY A 50 -0.64 0.05 -7.37
CA GLY A 50 -1.00 -0.17 -5.96
C GLY A 50 -2.33 0.50 -5.59
N ALA A 51 -2.53 1.74 -6.03
CA ALA A 51 -3.72 2.52 -5.73
C ALA A 51 -5.01 2.02 -6.42
N ASP A 52 -4.94 1.07 -7.37
CA ASP A 52 -6.13 0.38 -7.87
C ASP A 52 -6.81 -0.45 -6.78
N LYS A 53 -6.08 -0.77 -5.71
CA LYS A 53 -6.56 -1.49 -4.52
C LYS A 53 -6.52 -0.62 -3.27
N ASN A 54 -6.51 0.71 -3.42
CA ASN A 54 -6.33 1.66 -2.32
C ASN A 54 -7.28 1.43 -1.13
N ALA A 55 -8.56 1.14 -1.40
CA ALA A 55 -9.54 0.83 -0.34
C ALA A 55 -9.16 -0.42 0.46
N ASP A 56 -8.77 -1.50 -0.22
CA ASP A 56 -8.32 -2.73 0.43
C ASP A 56 -7.01 -2.51 1.20
N THR A 57 -6.05 -1.77 0.63
CA THR A 57 -4.80 -1.39 1.30
C THR A 57 -5.07 -0.64 2.61
N ILE A 58 -6.00 0.31 2.61
CA ILE A 58 -6.42 1.03 3.82
C ILE A 58 -6.99 0.07 4.87
N GLU A 59 -7.85 -0.86 4.46
CA GLU A 59 -8.41 -1.88 5.36
C GLU A 59 -7.32 -2.83 5.91
N ASP A 60 -6.35 -3.23 5.09
CA ASP A 60 -5.23 -4.09 5.49
C ASP A 60 -4.32 -3.39 6.51
N LEU A 61 -4.02 -2.10 6.31
CA LEU A 61 -3.29 -1.29 7.28
C LEU A 61 -4.01 -1.22 8.62
N GLU A 62 -5.34 -1.03 8.63
CA GLU A 62 -6.11 -1.02 9.86
C GLU A 62 -6.11 -2.37 10.58
N TYR A 63 -6.14 -3.46 9.82
CA TYR A 63 -6.07 -4.81 10.38
C TYR A 63 -4.71 -5.10 11.04
N LEU A 64 -3.63 -4.53 10.52
CA LEU A 64 -2.32 -4.55 11.17
C LEU A 64 -2.18 -3.52 12.31
N ASN A 65 -3.24 -2.78 12.66
CA ASN A 65 -3.25 -1.69 13.66
C ASN A 65 -2.47 -0.42 13.24
N PHE A 66 -2.24 -0.21 11.94
CA PHE A 66 -1.60 0.99 11.38
C PHE A 66 -2.63 2.02 10.92
N SER A 67 -3.63 2.30 11.78
CA SER A 67 -4.66 3.31 11.50
C SER A 67 -4.10 4.71 11.24
N SER A 68 -2.91 5.02 11.77
CA SER A 68 -2.20 6.28 11.47
C SER A 68 -1.86 6.40 9.99
N VAL A 69 -1.26 5.36 9.39
CA VAL A 69 -0.94 5.29 7.95
C VAL A 69 -2.21 5.25 7.12
N ALA A 70 -3.20 4.44 7.50
CA ALA A 70 -4.51 4.38 6.83
C ALA A 70 -5.17 5.78 6.77
N ASN A 71 -5.09 6.55 7.85
CA ASN A 71 -5.61 7.91 7.90
C ASN A 71 -4.81 8.91 7.08
N GLN A 72 -3.51 8.67 6.85
CA GLN A 72 -2.73 9.48 5.89
C GLN A 72 -3.25 9.28 4.47
N LEU A 73 -3.44 8.03 4.04
CA LEU A 73 -4.00 7.71 2.72
C LEU A 73 -5.39 8.31 2.55
N ARG A 74 -6.27 8.19 3.55
CA ARG A 74 -7.62 8.81 3.49
C ARG A 74 -7.57 10.33 3.36
N LYS A 75 -6.65 11.00 4.07
CA LYS A 75 -6.49 12.45 3.97
C LYS A 75 -5.99 12.84 2.58
N PHE A 76 -5.00 12.14 2.06
CA PHE A 76 -4.47 12.35 0.71
C PHE A 76 -5.57 12.16 -0.35
N ASN A 77 -6.30 11.03 -0.29
CA ASN A 77 -7.45 10.75 -1.16
C ASN A 77 -8.51 11.84 -1.10
N LYS A 78 -8.83 12.37 0.08
CA LYS A 78 -9.84 13.42 0.21
C LYS A 78 -9.43 14.71 -0.51
N THR A 79 -8.14 15.03 -0.53
CA THR A 79 -7.61 16.22 -1.19
C THR A 79 -7.53 16.03 -2.70
N TYR A 80 -6.89 14.95 -3.15
CA TYR A 80 -6.52 14.75 -4.55
C TYR A 80 -7.51 13.90 -5.34
N PHE A 81 -8.33 13.10 -4.66
CA PHE A 81 -9.30 12.16 -5.26
C PHE A 81 -10.68 12.26 -4.59
N PRO A 82 -11.32 13.45 -4.55
CA PRO A 82 -12.57 13.67 -3.81
C PRO A 82 -13.75 12.81 -4.30
N ASN A 83 -13.68 12.31 -5.53
CA ASN A 83 -14.69 11.44 -6.15
C ASN A 83 -14.29 9.95 -6.14
N GLY A 84 -13.27 9.58 -5.36
CA GLY A 84 -12.67 8.25 -5.36
C GLY A 84 -11.38 8.19 -6.19
N VAL A 85 -10.53 7.22 -5.86
CA VAL A 85 -9.24 7.01 -6.52
C VAL A 85 -9.49 6.44 -7.93
N PRO A 86 -9.07 7.14 -9.00
CA PRO A 86 -9.17 6.62 -10.37
C PRO A 86 -8.40 5.31 -10.54
N GLU A 87 -8.87 4.43 -11.43
CA GLU A 87 -8.19 3.18 -11.78
C GLU A 87 -7.10 3.44 -12.84
N GLY A 88 -5.92 2.88 -12.63
CA GLY A 88 -4.76 3.03 -13.50
C GLY A 88 -3.94 4.31 -13.23
N PRO A 89 -2.62 4.25 -13.51
CA PRO A 89 -1.69 5.35 -13.23
C PRO A 89 -1.98 6.61 -14.06
N ASP A 90 -2.30 6.45 -15.36
CA ASP A 90 -2.57 7.58 -16.25
C ASP A 90 -3.76 8.42 -15.76
N ALA A 91 -4.85 7.78 -15.33
CA ALA A 91 -6.03 8.46 -14.81
C ALA A 91 -5.76 9.19 -13.49
N ARG A 92 -4.84 8.68 -12.66
CA ARG A 92 -4.39 9.37 -11.45
C ARG A 92 -3.49 10.56 -11.78
N GLN A 93 -2.59 10.42 -12.75
CA GLN A 93 -1.79 11.53 -13.24
C GLN A 93 -2.67 12.69 -13.75
N GLU A 94 -3.71 12.38 -14.52
CA GLU A 94 -4.67 13.39 -15.00
C GLU A 94 -5.36 14.15 -13.85
N GLU A 95 -5.63 13.51 -12.71
CA GLU A 95 -6.15 14.19 -11.53
C GLU A 95 -5.08 15.06 -10.86
N PHE A 96 -3.85 14.55 -10.71
CA PHE A 96 -2.74 15.30 -10.13
C PHE A 96 -2.38 16.55 -10.93
N ASP A 97 -2.42 16.49 -12.27
CA ASP A 97 -2.14 17.61 -13.18
C ASP A 97 -3.10 18.81 -13.00
N LYS A 98 -4.20 18.64 -12.27
CA LYS A 98 -5.17 19.71 -11.97
C LYS A 98 -4.77 20.55 -10.76
N PHE A 99 -3.79 20.11 -9.99
CA PHE A 99 -3.32 20.78 -8.77
C PHE A 99 -2.04 21.56 -9.05
N ASP A 100 -1.73 22.50 -8.15
CA ASP A 100 -0.47 23.23 -8.17
C ASP A 100 0.69 22.26 -7.87
N GLU A 101 1.71 22.26 -8.75
CA GLU A 101 2.82 21.30 -8.70
C GLU A 101 3.64 21.44 -7.42
N ASP A 102 4.00 22.67 -7.03
CA ASP A 102 4.76 22.96 -5.81
C ASP A 102 3.99 22.49 -4.56
N GLN A 103 2.68 22.73 -4.51
CA GLN A 103 1.85 22.28 -3.40
C GLN A 103 1.70 20.76 -3.33
N LEU A 104 1.54 20.11 -4.48
CA LEU A 104 1.45 18.65 -4.57
C LEU A 104 2.75 17.99 -4.11
N GLU A 105 3.90 18.48 -4.59
CA GLU A 105 5.22 18.00 -4.18
C GLU A 105 5.40 18.11 -2.66
N GLU A 106 5.09 19.27 -2.07
CA GLU A 106 5.20 19.48 -0.62
C GLU A 106 4.29 18.52 0.18
N ASP A 107 3.09 18.24 -0.31
CA ASP A 107 2.15 17.33 0.34
C ASP A 107 2.59 15.86 0.23
N ILE A 108 3.17 15.45 -0.90
CA ILE A 108 3.77 14.13 -1.12
C ILE A 108 4.95 13.94 -0.15
N GLU A 109 5.90 14.88 -0.12
CA GLU A 109 7.05 14.82 0.79
C GLU A 109 6.60 14.70 2.25
N LYS A 110 5.63 15.53 2.68
CA LYS A 110 5.08 15.44 4.04
C LYS A 110 4.39 14.10 4.33
N MET A 111 3.77 13.48 3.33
CA MET A 111 3.14 12.17 3.48
C MET A 111 4.21 11.08 3.65
N ASP A 112 5.20 11.03 2.76
CA ASP A 112 6.26 10.03 2.82
C ASP A 112 7.13 10.19 4.07
N ASP A 113 7.51 11.41 4.45
CA ASP A 113 8.26 11.68 5.69
C ASP A 113 7.56 11.15 6.94
N ARG A 114 6.22 11.21 6.97
CA ARG A 114 5.42 10.69 8.08
C ARG A 114 5.30 9.17 8.02
N PHE A 115 5.24 8.60 6.82
CA PHE A 115 5.22 7.15 6.62
C PHE A 115 6.55 6.50 7.01
N TRP A 116 7.67 7.03 6.53
CA TRP A 116 8.99 6.44 6.78
C TRP A 116 9.34 6.37 8.27
N LYS A 117 8.83 7.29 9.09
CA LYS A 117 8.96 7.26 10.56
C LYS A 117 8.34 6.03 11.24
N VAL A 118 7.42 5.34 10.57
CA VAL A 118 6.70 4.16 11.09
C VAL A 118 6.84 2.94 10.18
N SER A 119 7.67 3.04 9.13
CA SER A 119 7.83 2.00 8.11
C SER A 119 8.44 0.71 8.69
N ASP A 120 9.49 0.83 9.50
CA ASP A 120 10.12 -0.30 10.19
C ASP A 120 9.12 -1.04 11.10
N ASP A 121 8.25 -0.31 11.81
CA ASP A 121 7.22 -0.92 12.65
C ASP A 121 6.19 -1.68 11.81
N LEU A 122 5.80 -1.13 10.64
CA LEU A 122 4.88 -1.77 9.72
C LEU A 122 5.49 -3.04 9.08
N GLU A 123 6.75 -2.97 8.69
CA GLU A 123 7.50 -4.11 8.16
C GLU A 123 7.55 -5.24 9.21
N ASN A 124 7.91 -4.90 10.46
CA ASN A 124 7.94 -5.88 11.55
C ASN A 124 6.57 -6.52 11.77
N ALA A 125 5.50 -5.72 11.81
CA ALA A 125 4.14 -6.22 11.96
C ALA A 125 3.71 -7.13 10.79
N LEU A 126 4.12 -6.81 9.57
CA LEU A 126 3.88 -7.65 8.40
C LEU A 126 4.62 -8.98 8.49
N VAL A 127 5.89 -8.98 8.91
CA VAL A 127 6.67 -10.20 9.13
C VAL A 127 6.06 -11.06 10.24
N GLU A 128 5.60 -10.45 11.33
CA GLU A 128 4.87 -11.16 12.39
C GLU A 128 3.58 -11.80 11.86
N HIS A 129 2.79 -11.08 11.06
CA HIS A 129 1.59 -11.57 10.40
C HIS A 129 1.87 -12.78 9.51
N ILE A 130 2.91 -12.72 8.67
CA ILE A 130 3.33 -13.83 7.79
C ILE A 130 3.69 -15.07 8.63
N ASN A 131 4.45 -14.87 9.71
CA ASN A 131 4.87 -15.95 10.61
C ASN A 131 3.69 -16.59 11.35
N ASN A 132 2.75 -15.78 11.85
CA ASN A 132 1.61 -16.24 12.65
C ASN A 132 0.55 -16.98 11.83
N THR A 133 0.34 -16.55 10.58
CA THR A 133 -0.64 -17.15 9.67
C THR A 133 -0.06 -18.35 8.92
N GLY A 134 1.27 -18.43 8.81
CA GLY A 134 1.98 -19.48 8.09
C GLY A 134 1.91 -19.33 6.57
N ILE A 135 1.45 -18.20 6.04
CA ILE A 135 1.36 -17.94 4.58
C ILE A 135 2.71 -17.88 3.88
N GLY A 136 3.81 -17.74 4.64
CA GLY A 136 5.17 -17.79 4.11
C GLY A 136 5.73 -19.20 3.92
N LYS A 137 5.02 -20.26 4.36
CA LYS A 137 5.51 -21.66 4.37
C LYS A 137 5.06 -22.47 3.16
#